data_AF-A0A5E4L6K7-F1
#
_entry.id   AF-A0A5E4L6K7-F1
#
_cell.length_a   1.000
_cell.length_b   1.000
_cell.length_c   1.000
_cell.angle_alpha   90.00
_cell.angle_beta   90.00
_cell.angle_gamma   90.00
#
_symmetry.space_group_name_H-M   'P 1'
#
loop_
_entity.id
_entity.type
_entity.pdbx_description
1 polymer ?
#
loop_
_entity_poly.entity_id
_entity_poly.type
_entity_poly.pdbx_seq_one_letter_code
_entity_poly.pdbx_strand_id
1 'polypeptide(L)' 'MEFIWKSIKKVILKKFIVDVDHMKKIIYGSFQKFSSKISYAKRWMEKFLNNKLEMLGS' A
#
# COMPACT_ATOMS: atom_id res chain seq x y z
N MET A 1 -5.80 0.97 -0.20
CA MET A 1 -4.66 1.73 -0.77
C MET A 1 -3.66 2.27 0.27
N GLU A 2 -4.09 2.90 1.38
CA GLU A 2 -3.16 3.52 2.36
C GLU A 2 -2.05 2.60 2.90
N PHE A 3 -2.36 1.32 3.16
CA PHE A 3 -1.39 0.38 3.71
C PHE A 3 -0.27 0.03 2.72
N ILE A 4 -0.60 -0.07 1.42
CA ILE A 4 0.36 -0.26 0.34
C ILE A 4 1.28 0.97 0.27
N TRP A 5 0.68 2.17 0.29
CA TRP A 5 1.45 3.42 0.24
C TRP A 5 2.38 3.58 1.45
N LYS A 6 1.93 3.26 2.67
CA LYS A 6 2.77 3.26 3.88
C LYS A 6 3.95 2.29 3.76
N SER A 7 3.74 1.14 3.12
CA SER A 7 4.80 0.15 2.87
C SER A 7 5.83 0.66 1.85
N ILE A 8 5.36 1.28 0.76
CA ILE A 8 6.23 1.88 -0.27
C ILE A 8 7.08 3.01 0.32
N LYS A 9 6.50 3.90 1.13
CA LYS A 9 7.26 4.96 1.81
C LYS A 9 8.40 4.41 2.66
N LYS A 10 8.17 3.31 3.39
CA LYS A 10 9.24 2.64 4.18
C LYS A 10 10.37 2.10 3.30
N VAL A 11 10.07 1.61 2.10
CA VAL A 11 11.09 1.13 1.15
C VAL A 11 11.92 2.30 0.64
N ILE A 12 11.26 3.40 0.24
CA ILE A 12 11.90 4.63 -0.23
C ILE A 12 12.86 5.19 0.83
N LEU A 13 12.40 5.33 2.08
CA LEU A 13 13.21 5.85 3.19
C LEU A 13 14.49 5.04 3.48
N LYS A 14 14.51 3.76 3.09
CA LYS A 14 15.65 2.86 3.33
C LYS A 14 16.56 2.70 2.11
N LYS A 15 16.23 3.33 0.98
CA LYS A 15 16.99 3.23 -0.26
C LYS A 15 17.70 4.54 -0.56
N PHE A 16 18.94 4.44 -1.03
CA PHE A 16 19.60 5.56 -1.67
C PHE A 16 18.96 5.81 -3.05
N ILE A 17 18.41 7.00 -3.24
CA ILE A 17 17.73 7.40 -4.47
C ILE A 17 18.63 8.38 -5.21
N VAL A 18 18.98 7.99 -6.43
CA VAL A 18 19.91 8.74 -7.29
C VAL A 18 19.19 9.89 -7.99
N ASP A 19 17.97 9.63 -8.45
CA ASP A 19 17.17 10.58 -9.22
C ASP A 19 15.66 10.21 -9.16
N VAL A 20 14.84 11.07 -9.75
CA VAL A 20 13.38 10.92 -9.76
C VAL A 20 12.92 9.69 -10.55
N ASP A 21 13.60 9.33 -11.64
CA ASP A 21 13.28 8.14 -12.42
C ASP A 21 13.60 6.85 -11.64
N HIS A 22 14.74 6.82 -10.94
CA HIS A 22 15.06 5.73 -10.01
C HIS A 22 13.98 5.60 -8.92
N MET A 23 13.51 6.72 -8.35
CA MET A 23 12.40 6.71 -7.39
C MET A 23 11.11 6.15 -7.98
N LYS A 24 10.72 6.57 -9.19
CA LYS A 24 9.53 6.08 -9.90
C LYS A 24 9.60 4.57 -10.14
N LYS A 25 10.76 4.05 -10.56
CA LYS A 25 11.01 2.61 -10.72
C LYS A 25 10.84 1.84 -9.41
N ILE A 26 11.37 2.37 -8.30
CA ILE A 26 11.19 1.76 -6.97
C ILE A 26 9.71 1.73 -6.57
N ILE A 27 8.97 2.83 -6.78
CA ILE A 27 7.54 2.92 -6.46
C ILE A 27 6.75 1.90 -7.26
N TYR A 28 6.96 1.85 -8.58
CA TYR A 28 6.24 0.96 -9.48
C TYR A 28 6.46 -0.51 -9.12
N GLY A 29 7.73 -0.95 -9.00
CA GLY A 29 8.04 -2.33 -8.64
C GLY A 29 7.54 -2.72 -7.24
N SER A 30 7.61 -1.79 -6.28
CA SER A 30 7.08 -2.03 -4.93
C SER A 30 5.55 -2.13 -4.94
N PHE A 31 4.87 -1.28 -5.71
CA PHE A 31 3.42 -1.31 -5.86
C PHE A 31 2.97 -2.65 -6.43
N GLN A 32 3.53 -3.10 -7.56
CA GLN A 32 3.21 -4.40 -8.16
C GLN A 32 3.43 -5.56 -7.18
N LYS A 33 4.53 -5.53 -6.43
CA LYS A 33 4.85 -6.55 -5.42
C LYS A 33 3.85 -6.61 -4.28
N PHE A 34 3.32 -5.46 -3.84
CA PHE A 34 2.37 -5.42 -2.74
C PHE A 34 0.92 -5.61 -3.19
N SER A 35 0.54 -5.10 -4.36
CA SER A 35 -0.82 -5.22 -4.90
C SER A 35 -1.15 -6.65 -5.34
N SER A 36 -0.15 -7.42 -5.82
CA SER A 36 -0.31 -8.83 -6.21
C SER A 36 -0.54 -9.78 -5.03
N LYS A 37 -0.34 -9.33 -3.79
CA LYS A 37 -0.50 -10.18 -2.60
C LYS A 37 -1.95 -10.19 -2.13
N ILE A 38 -2.57 -11.38 -2.15
CA ILE A 38 -3.95 -11.61 -1.67
C ILE A 38 -4.15 -11.11 -0.23
N SER A 39 -3.14 -11.21 0.63
CA SER A 39 -3.21 -10.71 2.01
C SER A 39 -3.45 -9.21 2.10
N TYR A 40 -2.95 -8.42 1.14
CA TYR A 40 -3.21 -6.99 1.08
C TYR A 40 -4.65 -6.70 0.61
N ALA A 41 -5.15 -7.46 -0.35
CA ALA A 41 -6.54 -7.37 -0.79
C ALA A 41 -7.52 -7.75 0.33
N LYS A 42 -7.28 -8.88 1.01
CA LYS A 42 -8.08 -9.35 2.14
C LYS A 42 -8.15 -8.31 3.26
N ARG A 43 -7.00 -7.79 3.69
CA ARG A 43 -6.95 -6.76 4.75
C ARG A 43 -7.67 -5.47 4.35
N TRP A 44 -7.63 -5.11 3.08
CA TRP A 44 -8.36 -3.93 2.59
C TRP A 44 -9.88 -4.17 2.61
N MET A 45 -10.33 -5.36 2.19
CA MET A 45 -11.74 -5.74 2.27
C MET A 45 -12.25 -5.80 3.71
N GLU A 46 -11.49 -6.40 4.63
CA GLU A 46 -11.85 -6.44 6.07
C GLU A 46 -12.03 -5.02 6.64
N LYS A 47 -11.08 -4.11 6.36
CA LYS A 47 -11.18 -2.72 6.82
C LYS A 47 -12.37 -1.99 6.19
N PHE A 48 -12.62 -2.22 4.90
CA PHE A 48 -13.74 -1.60 4.19
C PHE A 48 -15.10 -2.07 4.72
N LEU A 49 -15.24 -3.38 4.95
CA LEU A 49 -16.46 -3.98 5.48
C LEU A 49 -16.72 -3.60 6.94
N ASN A 50 -15.68 -3.60 7.78
CA ASN A 50 -15.81 -3.16 9.17
C ASN A 50 -16.24 -1.69 9.27
N ASN A 51 -15.64 -0.80 8.47
CA ASN A 51 -16.05 0.61 8.43
C ASN A 51 -17.52 0.76 8.01
N LYS A 52 -18.04 -0.08 7.10
CA LYS A 52 -19.46 -0.06 6.72
C LYS A 52 -20.38 -0.49 7.86
N LEU A 53 -19.97 -1.49 8.64
CA LEU A 53 -20.75 -1.98 9.78
C LEU A 53 -20.82 -0.93 10.90
N GLU A 54 -19.72 -0.22 11.18
CA GLU A 54 -19.70 0.88 12.16
C GLU A 54 -20.64 2.03 11.76
N MET A 55 -20.73 2.35 10.46
CA MET A 55 -21.64 3.39 9.95
C MET A 55 -23.12 3.01 9.96
N LEU A 56 -23.46 1.71 10.02
CA LEU A 56 -24.84 1.23 10.04
C LEU A 56 -25.35 0.95 11.47
N GLY A 57 -24.44 0.84 12.44
CA GLY A 57 -24.76 0.64 13.86
C GLY A 57 -24.82 1.93 14.68
N SER A 58 -24.77 3.10 14.03
CA SER A 58 -24.83 4.44 14.63
C SER A 58 -26.14 5.14 14.32
#